data_AF-A0A7V3KDG3-F1
#
_entry.id   AF-A0A7V3KDG3-F1
#
_cell.length_a   1.000
_cell.length_b   1.000
_cell.length_c   1.000
_cell.angle_alpha   90.00
_cell.angle_beta   90.00
_cell.angle_gamma   90.00
#
_symmetry.space_group_name_H-M   'P 1'
#
loop_
_entity.id
_entity.type
_entity.pdbx_description
1 polymer ?
#
loop_
_entity_poly.entity_id
_entity_poly.type
_entity_poly.pdbx_seq_one_letter_code
_entity_poly.pdbx_strand_id
1 'polypeptide(L)'
;MKKCPNCGEFLSDDSIQCKYCQKYLDGKVRVDERCECGNLIAKITENTVEIKCRRCKRIHTIQMDMLKEHYLRLLEKMDNQGNKEKDKDNE
;
A
#
# COMPACT_ATOMS: atom_id res chain seq x y z
N MET A 1 26.07 -1.26 0.69
CA MET A 1 25.11 -1.02 1.80
C MET A 1 25.47 0.29 2.46
N LYS A 2 24.47 1.06 2.94
CA LYS A 2 24.66 2.36 3.60
C LYS A 2 23.89 2.44 4.93
N LYS A 3 24.31 3.32 5.85
CA LYS A 3 23.58 3.59 7.09
C LYS A 3 22.55 4.69 6.89
N CYS A 4 21.38 4.53 7.51
CA CYS A 4 20.38 5.59 7.58
C CYS A 4 20.94 6.77 8.39
N PRO A 5 20.91 8.01 7.87
CA PRO A 5 21.39 9.19 8.58
C PRO A 5 20.50 9.59 9.76
N ASN A 6 19.26 9.07 9.82
CA ASN A 6 18.29 9.43 10.85
C ASN A 6 18.22 8.43 12.02
N CYS A 7 18.42 7.13 11.77
CA CYS A 7 18.31 6.11 12.83
C CYS A 7 19.48 5.11 12.88
N GLY A 8 20.46 5.20 11.98
CA GLY A 8 21.65 4.34 11.98
C GLY A 8 21.48 2.94 11.38
N GLU A 9 20.26 2.54 11.01
CA GLU A 9 19.95 1.22 10.45
C GLU A 9 20.65 0.97 9.10
N PHE A 10 21.02 -0.29 8.82
CA PHE A 10 21.61 -0.67 7.55
C PHE A 10 20.56 -0.80 6.44
N LEU A 11 20.83 -0.15 5.32
CA LEU A 11 19.97 -0.09 4.14
C LEU A 11 20.74 -0.58 2.90
N SER A 12 19.99 -1.04 1.88
CA SER A 12 20.56 -1.27 0.55
C SER A 12 21.03 0.05 -0.07
N ASP A 13 21.96 -0.01 -1.02
CA ASP A 13 22.49 1.20 -1.65
C ASP A 13 21.41 1.96 -2.43
N ASP A 14 20.46 1.22 -3.01
CA ASP A 14 19.34 1.76 -3.77
C ASP A 14 18.16 2.22 -2.89
N SER A 15 18.22 2.02 -1.58
CA SER A 15 17.15 2.46 -0.67
C SER A 15 16.97 3.98 -0.74
N ILE A 16 15.74 4.43 -0.98
CA ILE A 16 15.34 5.85 -0.95
C ILE A 16 14.62 6.25 0.35
N GLN A 17 14.14 5.25 1.10
CA GLN A 17 13.43 5.39 2.36
C GLN A 17 13.98 4.36 3.35
N CYS A 18 14.09 4.73 4.63
CA CYS A 18 14.48 3.80 5.67
C CYS A 18 13.31 2.88 6.04
N LYS A 19 13.48 1.56 5.96
CA LYS A 19 12.47 0.56 6.38
C LYS A 19 12.08 0.63 7.87
N TYR A 20 12.94 1.20 8.71
CA TYR A 20 12.74 1.25 10.16
C TYR A 20 12.10 2.55 10.61
N CYS A 21 12.73 3.70 10.31
CA CYS A 21 12.19 5.01 10.71
C CYS A 21 11.26 5.66 9.68
N GLN A 22 11.05 5.03 8.52
CA GLN A 22 10.19 5.48 7.42
C GLN A 22 10.53 6.88 6.83
N LYS A 23 11.62 7.52 7.27
CA LYS A 23 12.09 8.77 6.68
C LYS A 23 12.79 8.54 5.35
N TYR A 24 12.54 9.45 4.42
CA TYR A 24 13.24 9.53 3.15
C TYR A 24 14.66 10.07 3.33
N LEU A 25 15.61 9.47 2.62
CA LEU A 25 17.04 9.76 2.80
C LEU A 25 17.48 11.09 2.17
N ASP A 26 16.67 11.64 1.26
CA ASP A 26 16.91 12.94 0.61
C ASP A 26 16.26 14.11 1.36
N GLY A 27 15.69 13.86 2.54
CA GLY A 27 15.04 14.87 3.38
C GLY A 27 13.69 15.37 2.84
N LYS A 28 13.20 14.84 1.71
CA LYS A 28 11.91 15.25 1.14
C LYS A 28 10.78 14.43 1.75
N VAL A 29 9.75 15.12 2.25
CA VAL A 29 8.50 14.47 2.65
C VAL A 29 7.73 14.09 1.39
N ARG A 30 7.29 12.83 1.30
CA ARG A 30 6.41 12.35 0.24
C ARG A 30 5.16 11.79 0.89
N VAL A 31 4.02 12.07 0.27
CA VAL A 31 2.73 11.42 0.56
C VAL A 31 2.49 10.24 -0.38
N ASP A 32 3.56 9.73 -0.98
CA ASP A 32 3.53 8.55 -1.84
C ASP A 32 4.12 7.34 -1.14
N GLU A 33 3.51 6.20 -1.41
CA GLU A 33 3.91 4.87 -0.96
C GLU A 33 4.68 4.19 -2.08
N ARG A 34 5.84 3.65 -1.74
CA ARG A 34 6.77 3.04 -2.68
C ARG A 34 7.13 1.64 -2.25
N CYS A 35 7.38 0.80 -3.24
CA CYS A 35 7.96 -0.51 -3.02
C CYS A 35 9.38 -0.37 -2.49
N GLU A 36 9.91 -1.41 -1.83
CA GLU A 36 11.31 -1.49 -1.42
C GLU A 36 12.30 -1.24 -2.58
N CYS A 37 11.90 -1.53 -3.82
CA CYS A 37 12.68 -1.25 -5.03
C CYS A 37 12.54 0.19 -5.56
N GLY A 38 11.82 1.07 -4.86
CA GLY A 38 11.62 2.49 -5.20
C GLY A 38 10.47 2.78 -6.16
N ASN A 39 9.84 1.75 -6.74
CA ASN A 39 8.68 1.93 -7.63
C ASN A 39 7.45 2.47 -6.88
N LEU A 40 6.76 3.44 -7.50
CA LEU A 40 5.49 3.98 -6.98
C LEU A 40 4.42 2.89 -6.90
N ILE A 41 3.85 2.71 -5.70
CA ILE A 41 2.71 1.83 -5.42
C ILE A 41 1.43 2.66 -5.36
N ALA A 42 1.42 3.67 -4.50
CA ALA A 42 0.26 4.52 -4.32
C ALA A 42 0.65 5.97 -3.98
N LYS A 43 -0.27 6.89 -4.15
CA LYS A 43 -0.18 8.27 -3.68
C LYS A 43 -1.45 8.60 -2.93
N ILE A 44 -1.29 9.14 -1.73
CA ILE A 44 -2.41 9.59 -0.91
C ILE A 44 -2.48 11.11 -1.06
N THR A 45 -3.64 11.62 -1.43
CA THR A 45 -3.96 13.04 -1.45
C THR A 45 -5.04 13.33 -0.40
N GLU A 46 -5.44 14.59 -0.26
CA GLU A 46 -6.50 14.99 0.67
C GLU A 46 -7.84 14.30 0.34
N ASN A 47 -8.12 14.06 -0.94
CA ASN A 47 -9.42 13.57 -1.40
C ASN A 47 -9.37 12.16 -2.00
N THR A 48 -8.18 11.65 -2.32
CA THR A 48 -8.04 10.41 -3.10
C THR A 48 -6.88 9.54 -2.65
N VAL A 49 -7.05 8.23 -2.85
CA VAL A 49 -5.99 7.24 -2.87
C VAL A 49 -5.79 6.81 -4.32
N GLU A 50 -4.65 7.14 -4.91
CA GLU A 50 -4.26 6.77 -6.26
C GLU A 50 -3.33 5.56 -6.22
N ILE A 51 -3.74 4.42 -6.78
CA ILE A 51 -3.00 3.16 -6.76
C ILE A 51 -2.52 2.82 -8.16
N LYS A 52 -1.22 2.65 -8.34
CA LYS A 52 -0.63 2.27 -9.62
C LYS A 52 -0.62 0.75 -9.79
N CYS A 53 -1.32 0.24 -10.81
CA CYS A 53 -1.26 -1.17 -11.15
C CYS A 53 0.14 -1.53 -11.70
N ARG A 54 0.84 -2.47 -11.04
CA ARG A 54 2.17 -2.92 -11.49
C ARG A 54 2.13 -3.62 -12.86
N ARG A 55 1.02 -4.29 -13.21
CA ARG A 55 0.87 -5.05 -14.46
C ARG A 55 0.58 -4.14 -15.66
N CYS A 56 -0.51 -3.38 -15.61
CA CYS A 56 -0.96 -2.56 -16.75
C CYS A 56 -0.55 -1.08 -16.67
N LYS A 57 0.09 -0.66 -15.58
CA LYS A 57 0.58 0.72 -15.33
C LYS A 57 -0.50 1.80 -15.22
N ARG A 58 -1.79 1.44 -15.32
CA ARG A 58 -2.92 2.36 -15.07
C ARG A 58 -2.98 2.75 -13.59
N ILE A 59 -3.44 3.97 -13.32
CA ILE A 59 -3.74 4.46 -11.98
C ILE A 59 -5.22 4.23 -11.70
N HIS A 60 -5.52 3.59 -10.59
CA HIS A 60 -6.86 3.44 -10.06
C HIS A 60 -7.04 4.43 -8.91
N THR A 61 -8.10 5.22 -8.95
CA THR A 61 -8.36 6.27 -7.95
C THR A 61 -9.55 5.89 -7.11
N ILE A 62 -9.37 5.88 -5.79
CA ILE A 62 -10.43 5.69 -4.81
C ILE A 62 -10.64 7.02 -4.11
N GLN A 63 -11.88 7.53 -4.08
CA GLN A 63 -12.19 8.73 -3.31
C GLN A 63 -12.20 8.40 -1.81
N MET A 64 -11.70 9.33 -1.00
CA MET A 64 -11.48 9.11 0.43
C MET A 64 -12.78 8.94 1.20
N ASP A 65 -13.84 9.64 0.78
CA ASP A 65 -15.21 9.50 1.28
C ASP A 65 -15.79 8.09 1.07
N MET A 66 -15.45 7.44 -0.04
CA MET A 66 -15.90 6.09 -0.36
C MET A 66 -15.03 4.98 0.25
N LEU A 67 -13.88 5.30 0.85
CA LEU A 67 -12.91 4.30 1.30
C LEU A 67 -13.51 3.35 2.35
N LYS A 68 -14.30 3.89 3.29
CA LYS A 68 -14.99 3.10 4.32
C LYS A 68 -16.00 2.13 3.70
N GLU A 69 -16.80 2.59 2.74
CA GLU A 69 -17.80 1.77 2.06
C GLU A 69 -17.16 0.68 1.19
N HIS A 70 -16.05 1.01 0.53
CA HIS A 70 -15.25 0.00 -0.18
C HIS A 70 -14.75 -1.10 0.78
N TYR A 71 -14.26 -0.73 1.96
CA TYR A 71 -13.81 -1.69 2.96
C TYR A 71 -14.95 -2.59 3.49
N LEU A 72 -16.10 -2.01 3.83
CA LEU A 72 -17.26 -2.78 4.30
C LEU A 72 -17.74 -3.79 3.25
N ARG A 73 -17.83 -3.38 1.97
CA ARG A 73 -18.16 -4.30 0.87
C ARG A 73 -17.17 -5.45 0.69
N LEU A 74 -15.91 -5.29 1.08
CA LEU A 74 -14.93 -6.37 1.04
C LEU A 74 -15.15 -7.37 2.18
N LEU A 75 -15.45 -6.89 3.39
CA LEU A 75 -15.77 -7.76 4.53
C LEU A 75 -17.01 -8.62 4.24
N GLU A 76 -18.09 -8.00 3.76
CA GLU A 76 -19.31 -8.73 3.38
C GLU A 76 -19.05 -9.83 2.33
N LYS A 77 -18.16 -9.57 1.36
CA LYS A 77 -17.79 -10.58 0.36
C LYS A 77 -17.03 -11.75 0.97
N MET A 78 -16.16 -11.51 1.94
CA MET A 78 -15.42 -12.55 2.63
C MET A 78 -16.36 -13.45 3.44
N ASP A 79 -17.30 -12.87 4.18
CA ASP A 79 -18.28 -13.62 4.98
C ASP A 79 -19.18 -14.50 4.09
N ASN A 80 -19.62 -13.94 2.96
CA ASN A 80 -20.43 -14.67 1.98
C ASN A 80 -19.67 -15.81 1.28
N GLN A 81 -18.35 -15.70 1.12
CA GLN A 81 -17.52 -16.79 0.59
C GLN A 81 -17.37 -17.93 1.60
N GLY A 82 -17.16 -17.60 2.88
CA GLY A 82 -17.06 -18.59 3.95
C GLY A 82 -18.36 -19.38 4.17
N ASN A 83 -19.53 -18.77 3.94
CA ASN A 83 -20.81 -19.49 4.00
C ASN A 83 -21.01 -20.41 2.78
N LYS A 84 -20.63 -19.96 1.56
CA LYS A 84 -20.70 -20.81 0.35
C LYS A 84 -19.79 -22.04 0.39
N GLU A 85 -18.68 -21.98 1.12
CA GLU A 85 -17.79 -23.14 1.29
C GLU A 85 -18.36 -24.14 2.31
N LYS A 86 -18.97 -23.68 3.40
CA LYS A 86 -19.63 -24.55 4.39
C LYS A 86 -20.84 -25.30 3.84
N ASP A 87 -21.57 -24.70 2.91
CA ASP A 87 -22.72 -25.36 2.27
C ASP A 87 -22.30 -26.43 1.25
N LYS A 88 -21.06 -26.40 0.73
CA LYS A 88 -20.53 -27.40 -0.22
C LYS A 88 -19.96 -28.65 0.42
N ASP A 89 -19.53 -28.59 1.68
CA ASP A 89 -19.00 -29.74 2.42
C ASP A 89 -20.12 -30.59 3.07
N ASN A 90 -21.39 -30.15 2.95
CA ASN A 90 -22.58 -30.83 3.47
C ASN A 90 -23.42 -31.51 2.37
N GLU A 91 -22.93 -31.62 1.13
CA GLU A 91 -23.59 -32.30 0.01
C GLU A 91 -22.79 -33.53 -0.49
#